data_AF-A7RZK1-F1
#
_entry.id   AF-A7RZK1-F1
#
_cell.length_a   1.000
_cell.length_b   1.000
_cell.length_c   1.000
_cell.angle_alpha   90.00
_cell.angle_beta   90.00
_cell.angle_gamma   90.00
#
_symmetry.space_group_name_H-M   'P 1'
#
loop_
_entity.id
_entity.type
_entity.pdbx_description
1 polymer ?
#
loop_
_entity_poly.entity_id
_entity_poly.type
_entity_poly.pdbx_seq_one_letter_code
_entity_poly.pdbx_strand_id
1 'polypeptide(L)'
;MMNNIEQLLEAAKILEERDEVAKKRSPNSSRNQKKSARRSPSYSRTTHNQLEKNRRAHLRDCLELLKELVPAPPEHQKATTLALLQSAQQYIQVLQTSEKEALEAKQKLYKQQMQLRQKLVCLKESVDGKRPRTSEGDSMTSEEIDIENDEEMGYASSESEDRCSMESMGSGGSDCGLTVNTRRALGMS
;
A
#
# COMPACT_ATOMS: atom_id res chain seq x y z
N MET A 1 -21.34 15.35 60.83
CA MET A 1 -21.35 14.72 59.49
C MET A 1 -21.02 13.27 59.70
N MET A 2 -21.98 12.36 59.52
CA MET A 2 -21.75 10.93 59.74
C MET A 2 -20.74 10.41 58.71
N ASN A 3 -19.70 9.74 59.19
CA ASN A 3 -18.58 9.29 58.38
C ASN A 3 -19.08 8.21 57.41
N ASN A 4 -19.16 8.53 56.12
CA ASN A 4 -19.58 7.60 55.04
C ASN A 4 -18.78 6.29 55.06
N ILE A 5 -17.56 6.31 55.59
CA ILE A 5 -16.69 5.14 55.75
C ILE A 5 -17.23 4.20 56.85
N GLU A 6 -17.72 4.73 57.97
CA GLU A 6 -18.30 3.92 59.05
C GLU A 6 -19.58 3.23 58.59
N GLN A 7 -20.41 3.93 57.81
CA GLN A 7 -21.62 3.34 57.23
C GLN A 7 -21.30 2.20 56.25
N LEU A 8 -20.23 2.35 55.46
CA LEU A 8 -19.80 1.31 54.53
C LEU A 8 -19.22 0.09 55.26
N LEU A 9 -18.49 0.30 56.36
CA LEU A 9 -17.97 -0.77 57.21
C LEU A 9 -19.10 -1.53 57.93
N GLU A 10 -20.09 -0.81 58.47
CA GLU A 10 -21.29 -1.40 59.09
C GLU A 10 -22.07 -2.24 58.07
N ALA A 11 -22.26 -1.72 56.85
CA ALA A 11 -22.95 -2.43 55.78
C ALA A 11 -22.19 -3.68 55.33
N ALA A 12 -20.86 -3.62 55.25
CA ALA A 12 -20.01 -4.77 54.90
C ALA A 12 -20.12 -5.88 55.95
N LYS A 13 -20.12 -5.53 57.23
CA LYS A 13 -20.30 -6.49 58.34
C LYS A 13 -21.65 -7.21 58.28
N ILE A 14 -22.72 -6.48 57.97
CA ILE A 14 -24.07 -7.06 57.83
C ILE A 14 -24.16 -8.04 56.65
N LEU A 15 -23.45 -7.78 55.55
CA LEU A 15 -23.41 -8.69 54.40
C LEU A 15 -22.63 -9.97 54.71
N GLU A 16 -21.50 -9.86 55.40
CA GLU A 16 -20.69 -11.01 55.80
C GLU A 16 -21.45 -11.93 56.77
N GLU A 17 -22.17 -11.37 57.75
CA GLU A 17 -23.02 -12.16 58.66
C GLU A 17 -24.18 -12.86 57.93
N ARG A 18 -24.77 -12.21 56.92
CA ARG A 18 -25.84 -12.82 56.10
C ARG A 18 -25.34 -13.96 55.23
N ASP A 19 -24.15 -13.83 54.64
CA ASP A 19 -23.54 -14.86 53.80
C ASP A 19 -23.12 -16.09 54.64
N GLU A 20 -22.64 -15.87 55.87
CA GLU A 20 -22.31 -16.97 56.79
C GLU A 20 -23.56 -17.66 57.37
N VAL A 21 -24.66 -16.93 57.61
CA VAL A 21 -25.96 -17.53 57.95
C VAL A 21 -26.54 -18.31 56.75
N ALA A 22 -26.35 -17.84 55.52
CA ALA A 22 -26.78 -18.54 54.31
C ALA A 22 -25.96 -19.83 54.06
N LYS A 23 -24.66 -19.83 54.33
CA LYS A 23 -23.82 -21.05 54.29
C LYS A 23 -24.19 -22.08 55.34
N LYS A 24 -24.55 -21.67 56.57
CA LYS A 24 -24.92 -22.59 57.65
C LYS A 24 -26.29 -23.26 57.45
N ARG A 25 -27.15 -22.74 56.56
CA ARG A 25 -28.49 -23.28 56.28
C ARG A 25 -28.54 -24.40 55.23
N SER A 26 -27.40 -24.85 54.68
CA SER A 26 -27.41 -25.96 53.71
C SER A 26 -26.21 -26.88 53.88
N PRO A 27 -26.35 -28.00 54.63
CA PRO A 27 -25.45 -29.12 54.48
C PRO A 27 -25.96 -30.02 53.36
N ASN A 28 -25.10 -30.27 52.36
CA ASN A 28 -25.22 -31.27 51.30
C ASN A 28 -26.22 -31.04 50.15
N SER A 29 -25.69 -30.58 49.02
CA SER A 29 -25.85 -31.34 47.78
C SER A 29 -24.66 -31.17 46.84
N SER A 30 -24.01 -32.30 46.61
CA SER A 30 -23.10 -32.70 45.55
C SER A 30 -23.03 -31.80 44.29
N ARG A 31 -21.77 -31.51 43.93
CA ARG A 31 -21.15 -31.55 42.59
C ARG A 31 -22.04 -31.41 41.36
N ASN A 32 -21.52 -30.57 40.45
CA ASN A 32 -21.96 -30.33 39.08
C ASN A 32 -23.10 -29.35 38.90
N GLN A 33 -22.83 -28.07 39.14
CA GLN A 33 -23.16 -27.07 38.13
C GLN A 33 -22.03 -26.04 38.04
N LYS A 34 -21.24 -26.10 36.96
CA LYS A 34 -20.66 -24.89 36.37
C LYS A 34 -21.84 -24.03 35.91
N LYS A 35 -22.52 -23.38 36.84
CA LYS A 35 -23.37 -22.23 36.53
C LYS A 35 -22.39 -21.18 36.03
N SER A 36 -22.23 -21.12 34.71
CA SER A 36 -21.89 -19.87 34.03
C SER A 36 -22.64 -18.79 34.79
N ALA A 37 -21.91 -17.93 35.49
CA ALA A 37 -22.47 -16.78 36.16
C ALA A 37 -23.29 -16.07 35.09
N ARG A 38 -24.62 -16.22 35.15
CA ARG A 38 -25.55 -15.64 34.19
C ARG A 38 -25.45 -14.14 34.40
N ARG A 39 -24.44 -13.52 33.80
CA ARG A 39 -24.30 -12.07 33.72
C ARG A 39 -25.63 -11.60 33.16
N SER A 40 -26.30 -10.71 33.88
CA SER A 40 -27.64 -10.27 33.51
C SER A 40 -27.65 -9.84 32.04
N PRO A 41 -28.74 -10.11 31.27
CA PRO A 41 -28.84 -9.68 29.88
C PRO A 41 -28.57 -8.17 29.72
N SER A 42 -28.86 -7.38 30.76
CA SER A 42 -28.57 -5.94 30.86
C SER A 42 -27.07 -5.62 30.82
N TYR A 43 -26.23 -6.39 31.51
CA TYR A 43 -24.77 -6.20 31.48
C TYR A 43 -24.21 -6.46 30.08
N SER A 44 -24.67 -7.53 29.42
CA SER A 44 -24.25 -7.90 28.05
C SER A 44 -24.63 -6.82 27.02
N ARG A 45 -25.85 -6.27 27.11
CA ARG A 45 -26.32 -5.17 26.24
C ARG A 45 -25.50 -3.89 26.45
N THR A 46 -25.18 -3.56 27.69
CA THR A 46 -24.39 -2.36 28.02
C THR A 46 -22.97 -2.48 27.49
N THR A 47 -22.31 -3.62 27.68
CA THR A 47 -20.98 -3.86 27.11
C THR A 47 -20.99 -3.83 25.58
N HIS A 48 -21.99 -4.44 24.94
CA HIS A 48 -22.13 -4.41 23.49
C HIS A 48 -22.26 -2.97 22.96
N ASN A 49 -23.12 -2.16 23.57
CA ASN A 49 -23.30 -0.76 23.17
C ASN A 49 -22.03 0.07 23.34
N GLN A 50 -21.27 -0.18 24.41
CA GLN A 50 -20.01 0.52 24.63
C GLN A 50 -18.97 0.15 23.57
N LEU A 51 -18.86 -1.13 23.22
CA LEU A 51 -17.99 -1.59 22.14
C LEU A 51 -18.39 -0.99 20.79
N GLU A 52 -19.68 -0.96 20.47
CA GLU A 52 -20.16 -0.38 19.21
C GLU A 52 -19.94 1.14 19.16
N LYS A 53 -20.09 1.85 20.29
CA LYS A 53 -19.73 3.29 20.37
C LYS A 53 -18.26 3.51 20.08
N ASN A 54 -17.38 2.70 20.67
CA ASN A 54 -15.94 2.80 20.43
C ASN A 54 -15.58 2.45 18.98
N ARG A 55 -16.15 1.38 18.42
CA ARG A 55 -15.99 1.01 17.01
C ARG A 55 -16.42 2.13 16.07
N ARG A 56 -17.55 2.79 16.36
CA ARG A 56 -18.04 3.95 15.58
C ARG A 56 -17.16 5.19 15.73
N ALA A 57 -16.57 5.41 16.90
CA ALA A 57 -15.61 6.51 17.09
C ALA A 57 -14.39 6.29 16.19
N HIS A 58 -13.75 5.12 16.28
CA HIS A 58 -12.62 4.76 15.44
C HIS A 58 -12.94 4.87 13.94
N LEU A 59 -14.13 4.41 13.51
CA LEU A 59 -14.54 4.54 12.10
C LEU A 59 -14.62 6.01 11.66
N ARG A 60 -15.09 6.92 12.52
CA ARG A 60 -15.12 8.35 12.18
C ARG A 60 -13.70 8.89 12.02
N ASP A 61 -12.81 8.54 12.93
CA ASP A 61 -11.41 8.97 12.89
C ASP A 61 -10.72 8.49 11.60
N CYS A 62 -10.95 7.23 11.19
CA CYS A 62 -10.44 6.72 9.91
C CYS A 62 -11.02 7.48 8.70
N LEU A 63 -12.31 7.82 8.71
CA LEU A 63 -12.94 8.57 7.63
C LEU A 63 -12.47 10.03 7.59
N GLU A 64 -12.11 10.61 8.74
CA GLU A 64 -11.54 11.96 8.82
C GLU A 64 -10.14 11.99 8.22
N LEU A 65 -9.27 11.05 8.62
CA LEU A 65 -7.96 10.88 7.98
C LEU A 65 -8.06 10.68 6.46
N LEU A 66 -9.04 9.87 6.01
CA LEU A 66 -9.26 9.66 4.58
C LEU A 66 -9.60 10.97 3.84
N LYS A 67 -10.33 11.90 4.47
CA LYS A 67 -10.64 13.21 3.86
C LYS A 67 -9.40 14.09 3.70
N GLU A 68 -8.42 13.97 4.59
CA GLU A 68 -7.17 14.74 4.50
C GLU A 68 -6.26 14.24 3.37
N LEU A 69 -6.32 12.93 3.07
CA LEU A 69 -5.48 12.31 2.04
C LEU A 69 -6.07 12.44 0.63
N VAL A 70 -7.40 12.49 0.51
CA VAL A 70 -8.10 12.50 -0.78
C VAL A 70 -8.35 13.94 -1.20
N PRO A 71 -8.05 14.32 -2.46
CA PRO A 71 -8.40 15.64 -2.98
C PRO A 71 -9.87 15.94 -2.72
N ALA A 72 -10.14 17.12 -2.15
CA ALA A 72 -11.49 17.49 -1.74
C ALA A 72 -12.46 17.38 -2.92
N PRO A 73 -13.57 16.62 -2.78
CA PRO A 73 -14.64 16.64 -3.76
C PRO A 73 -15.16 18.06 -3.91
N PRO A 74 -15.55 18.49 -5.11
CA PRO A 74 -16.00 19.85 -5.31
C PRO A 74 -17.26 20.13 -4.46
N GLU A 75 -17.33 21.33 -3.90
CA GLU A 75 -18.27 21.74 -2.82
C GLU A 75 -19.76 21.52 -3.14
N HIS A 76 -20.10 21.34 -4.42
CA HIS A 76 -21.46 21.04 -4.89
C HIS A 76 -21.87 19.56 -4.72
N GLN A 77 -20.95 18.64 -4.41
CA GLN A 77 -21.27 17.25 -4.10
C GLN A 77 -21.53 17.09 -2.61
N LYS A 78 -22.65 16.45 -2.26
CA LYS A 78 -22.98 16.16 -0.85
C LYS A 78 -21.86 15.33 -0.23
N ALA A 79 -21.27 15.83 0.85
CA ALA A 79 -20.25 15.16 1.64
C ALA A 79 -20.84 13.89 2.30
N THR A 80 -20.86 12.80 1.55
CA THR A 80 -21.34 11.47 1.98
C THR A 80 -20.16 10.51 2.07
N THR A 81 -20.26 9.51 2.96
CA THR A 81 -19.23 8.45 3.05
C THR A 81 -19.01 7.74 1.73
N LEU A 82 -20.09 7.49 0.97
CA LEU A 82 -19.98 6.85 -0.34
C LEU A 82 -19.18 7.69 -1.33
N ALA A 83 -19.47 8.98 -1.43
CA ALA A 83 -18.72 9.89 -2.32
C ALA A 83 -17.24 9.93 -1.96
N LEU A 84 -16.89 10.01 -0.66
CA LEU A 84 -15.51 9.96 -0.20
C LEU A 84 -14.80 8.66 -0.63
N LEU A 85 -15.45 7.51 -0.46
CA LEU A 85 -14.88 6.21 -0.87
C LEU A 85 -14.68 6.11 -2.38
N GLN A 86 -15.61 6.64 -3.17
CA GLN A 86 -15.49 6.69 -4.63
C GLN A 86 -14.35 7.63 -5.08
N SER A 87 -14.24 8.81 -4.49
CA SER A 87 -13.13 9.74 -4.76
C SER A 87 -11.78 9.17 -4.34
N ALA A 88 -11.71 8.45 -3.21
CA ALA A 88 -10.51 7.76 -2.78
C ALA A 88 -10.06 6.70 -3.80
N GLN A 89 -11.00 5.88 -4.29
CA GLN A 89 -10.73 4.88 -5.31
C GLN A 89 -10.21 5.51 -6.60
N GLN A 90 -10.83 6.60 -7.06
CA GLN A 90 -10.39 7.34 -8.24
C GLN A 90 -9.00 7.95 -8.03
N TYR A 91 -8.74 8.51 -6.85
CA TYR A 91 -7.47 9.13 -6.55
C TYR A 91 -6.31 8.12 -6.57
N ILE A 92 -6.52 6.89 -6.06
CA ILE A 92 -5.55 5.81 -6.19
C ILE A 92 -5.20 5.54 -7.66
N GLN A 93 -6.20 5.50 -8.55
CA GLN A 93 -5.98 5.27 -9.99
C GLN A 93 -5.18 6.42 -10.64
N VAL A 94 -5.46 7.65 -10.25
CA VAL A 94 -4.71 8.83 -10.71
C VAL A 94 -3.25 8.74 -10.26
N LEU A 95 -3.01 8.43 -8.98
CA LEU A 95 -1.66 8.27 -8.45
C LEU A 95 -0.88 7.18 -9.18
N GLN A 96 -1.49 6.02 -9.43
CA GLN A 96 -0.86 4.92 -10.18
C GLN A 96 -0.50 5.32 -11.61
N THR A 97 -1.38 6.08 -12.27
CA THR A 97 -1.13 6.56 -13.63
C THR A 97 0.00 7.59 -13.65
N SER A 98 -0.02 8.53 -12.71
CA SER A 98 1.04 9.54 -12.55
C SER A 98 2.39 8.92 -12.21
N GLU A 99 2.42 7.88 -11.37
CA GLU A 99 3.65 7.15 -11.05
C GLU A 99 4.25 6.50 -12.30
N LYS A 100 3.41 5.83 -13.10
CA LYS A 100 3.84 5.24 -14.37
C LYS A 100 4.41 6.30 -15.33
N GLU A 101 3.72 7.42 -15.50
CA GLU A 101 4.19 8.52 -16.36
C GLU A 101 5.51 9.12 -15.87
N ALA A 102 5.66 9.30 -14.56
CA ALA A 102 6.90 9.79 -13.95
C ALA A 102 8.08 8.82 -14.17
N LEU A 103 7.84 7.51 -14.06
CA LEU A 103 8.86 6.49 -14.37
C LEU A 103 9.27 6.51 -15.84
N GLU A 104 8.31 6.62 -16.77
CA GLU A 104 8.61 6.74 -18.19
C GLU A 104 9.39 8.02 -18.51
N ALA A 105 9.04 9.14 -17.88
CA ALA A 105 9.77 10.40 -18.02
C ALA A 105 11.20 10.28 -17.48
N LYS A 106 11.39 9.68 -16.30
CA LYS A 106 12.70 9.40 -15.70
C LYS A 106 13.56 8.55 -16.66
N GLN A 107 13.01 7.48 -17.24
CA GLN A 107 13.71 6.64 -18.21
C GLN A 107 14.11 7.41 -19.48
N LYS A 108 13.23 8.27 -20.02
CA LYS A 108 13.54 9.11 -21.18
C LYS A 108 14.71 10.06 -20.89
N LEU A 109 14.69 10.70 -19.71
CA LEU A 109 15.76 11.59 -19.28
C LEU A 109 17.09 10.87 -19.12
N TYR A 110 17.13 9.66 -18.54
CA TYR A 110 18.37 8.88 -18.47
C TYR A 110 18.92 8.52 -19.85
N LYS A 111 18.07 8.11 -20.79
CA LYS A 111 18.51 7.83 -22.16
C LYS A 111 19.11 9.08 -22.81
N GLN A 112 18.48 10.24 -22.63
CA GLN A 112 19.01 11.51 -23.13
C GLN A 112 20.33 11.88 -22.47
N GLN A 113 20.44 11.73 -21.15
CA GLN A 113 21.66 11.99 -20.40
C GLN A 113 22.82 11.11 -20.92
N MET A 114 22.58 9.82 -21.13
CA MET A 114 23.58 8.89 -21.66
C MET A 114 24.01 9.29 -23.08
N GLN A 115 23.07 9.62 -23.96
CA GLN A 115 23.39 10.10 -25.31
C GLN A 115 24.23 11.38 -25.30
N LEU A 116 23.89 12.33 -24.43
CA LEU A 116 24.65 13.58 -24.29
C LEU A 116 26.06 13.31 -23.72
N ARG A 117 26.19 12.42 -22.74
CA ARG A 117 27.49 12.00 -22.20
C ARG A 117 28.37 11.35 -23.28
N GLN A 118 27.83 10.44 -24.08
CA GLN A 118 28.56 9.84 -25.20
C GLN A 118 29.02 10.89 -26.21
N LYS A 119 28.13 11.83 -26.59
CA LYS A 119 28.50 12.94 -27.49
C LYS A 119 29.62 13.81 -26.92
N LEU A 120 29.60 14.10 -25.63
CA LEU A 120 30.67 14.85 -24.97
C LEU A 120 32.01 14.11 -25.03
N VAL A 121 32.01 12.78 -24.81
CA VAL A 121 33.23 11.97 -24.92
C VAL A 121 33.79 12.02 -26.36
N CYS A 122 32.95 11.76 -27.37
CA CYS A 122 33.39 11.81 -28.77
C CYS A 122 33.92 13.19 -29.21
N LEU A 123 33.30 14.27 -28.71
CA LEU A 123 33.76 15.64 -29.01
C LEU A 123 35.10 15.94 -28.32
N LYS A 124 35.30 15.51 -27.07
CA LYS A 124 36.59 15.67 -26.37
C LYS A 124 37.71 14.94 -27.11
N GLU A 125 37.49 13.68 -27.49
CA GLU A 125 38.46 12.88 -28.28
C GLU A 125 38.80 13.54 -29.62
N SER A 126 37.80 14.10 -30.31
CA SER A 126 37.98 14.79 -31.60
C SER A 126 38.76 16.11 -31.47
N VAL A 127 38.65 16.80 -30.33
CA VAL A 127 39.38 18.04 -30.04
C VAL A 127 40.84 17.74 -29.66
N ASP A 128 41.08 16.69 -28.88
CA ASP A 128 42.44 16.28 -28.50
C ASP A 128 43.22 15.66 -29.67
N GLY A 129 42.54 15.03 -30.64
CA GLY A 129 43.15 14.52 -31.87
C GLY A 129 43.54 15.57 -32.91
N LYS A 130 43.12 16.85 -32.76
CA LYS A 130 43.34 17.92 -33.74
C LYS A 130 44.29 19.03 -33.29
N ARG A 131 44.81 19.01 -32.06
CA ARG A 131 45.84 19.97 -31.64
C ARG A 131 47.20 19.50 -32.17
N PRO A 132 47.88 20.27 -33.04
CA PRO A 132 49.30 20.05 -33.25
C PRO A 132 49.98 20.26 -31.91
N ARG A 133 50.78 19.28 -31.46
CA ARG A 133 51.65 19.47 -30.29
C ARG A 133 52.73 20.48 -30.66
N THR A 134 52.43 21.76 -30.55
CA THR A 134 53.43 22.82 -30.58
C THR A 134 53.37 23.55 -29.25
N SER A 135 54.44 23.34 -28.48
CA SER A 135 55.01 24.26 -27.50
C SER A 135 54.17 24.64 -26.27
N GLU A 136 54.64 24.12 -25.13
CA GLU A 136 54.79 24.76 -23.81
C GLU A 136 53.62 25.58 -23.21
N GLY A 137 53.16 25.12 -22.03
CA GLY A 137 52.54 25.96 -21.01
C GLY A 137 51.02 26.08 -21.06
N ASP A 138 50.30 25.15 -20.43
CA ASP A 138 49.56 25.46 -19.21
C ASP A 138 48.72 24.26 -18.74
N SER A 139 49.03 23.84 -17.52
CA SER A 139 48.31 22.84 -16.74
C SER A 139 47.00 23.47 -16.24
N MET A 140 45.89 23.21 -16.93
CA MET A 140 44.56 23.55 -16.43
C MET A 140 43.86 22.26 -16.01
N THR A 141 44.06 21.96 -14.72
CA THR A 141 43.21 21.20 -13.80
C THR A 141 42.10 20.39 -14.47
N SER A 142 42.35 19.10 -14.64
CA SER A 142 41.29 18.10 -14.74
C SER A 142 40.53 18.11 -13.41
N GLU A 143 39.45 18.88 -13.33
CA GLU A 143 38.43 18.64 -12.32
C GLU A 143 37.86 17.25 -12.62
N GLU A 144 38.35 16.26 -11.85
CA GLU A 144 37.74 14.94 -11.76
C GLU A 144 36.26 15.15 -11.40
N ILE A 145 35.39 14.80 -12.33
CA ILE A 145 33.95 14.76 -12.08
C ILE A 145 33.72 13.50 -11.24
N ASP A 146 33.97 13.62 -9.95
CA ASP A 146 33.58 12.64 -8.94
C ASP A 146 32.06 12.76 -8.74
N ILE A 147 31.30 12.08 -9.59
CA ILE A 147 29.88 11.87 -9.37
C ILE A 147 29.75 10.45 -8.84
N GLU A 148 29.67 10.38 -7.52
CA GLU A 148 29.26 9.23 -6.73
C GLU A 148 28.17 8.43 -7.47
N ASN A 149 28.62 7.32 -8.05
CA ASN A 149 28.01 6.00 -7.94
C ASN A 149 26.60 5.94 -7.34
N ASP A 150 25.58 6.27 -8.13
CA ASP A 150 24.20 5.78 -7.91
C ASP A 150 24.06 4.43 -8.64
N GLU A 151 24.85 3.44 -8.18
CA GLU A 151 24.61 2.02 -8.48
C GLU A 151 23.36 1.58 -7.72
N GLU A 152 22.17 1.93 -8.22
CA GLU A 152 20.93 1.27 -7.85
C GLU A 152 20.43 0.40 -9.02
N MET A 153 21.00 -0.80 -9.07
CA MET A 153 20.30 -2.07 -9.27
C MET A 153 19.34 -2.20 -10.47
N GLY A 154 19.87 -2.84 -11.53
CA GLY A 154 19.29 -4.10 -12.00
C GLY A 154 17.96 -4.06 -12.76
N TYR A 155 18.03 -3.78 -14.07
CA TYR A 155 17.15 -4.45 -15.03
C TYR A 155 17.86 -4.70 -16.37
N ALA A 156 19.00 -5.38 -16.33
CA ALA A 156 19.49 -6.08 -17.52
C ALA A 156 18.65 -7.35 -17.71
N SER A 157 17.44 -7.20 -18.25
CA SER A 157 16.71 -8.31 -18.88
C SER A 157 16.84 -8.13 -20.39
N SER A 158 17.98 -8.58 -20.93
CA SER A 158 18.14 -8.84 -22.37
C SER A 158 19.26 -9.84 -22.56
N GLU A 159 18.97 -11.11 -22.27
CA GLU A 159 19.72 -12.23 -22.83
C GLU A 159 19.41 -12.30 -24.34
N SER A 160 20.17 -11.54 -25.13
CA SER A 160 20.24 -11.74 -26.58
C SER A 160 21.48 -12.57 -26.88
N GLU A 161 21.33 -13.91 -26.91
CA GLU A 161 22.35 -14.79 -27.48
C GLU A 161 22.16 -14.88 -28.99
N ASP A 162 22.66 -13.88 -29.72
CA ASP A 162 22.90 -14.02 -31.16
C ASP A 162 24.18 -14.84 -31.38
N ARG A 163 24.04 -16.18 -31.40
CA ARG A 163 25.05 -17.06 -31.98
C ARG A 163 24.69 -17.32 -33.44
N CYS A 164 25.26 -16.53 -34.35
CA CYS A 164 25.39 -16.94 -35.74
C CYS A 164 26.23 -18.22 -35.81
N SER A 165 25.63 -19.34 -36.20
CA SER A 165 26.34 -20.43 -36.86
C SER A 165 25.41 -21.18 -37.81
N MET A 166 25.90 -21.25 -39.04
CA MET A 166 25.49 -22.02 -40.20
C MET A 166 25.19 -23.48 -39.83
N GLU A 167 24.11 -24.07 -40.36
CA GLU A 167 24.10 -25.39 -41.01
C GLU A 167 22.69 -25.80 -41.49
N SER A 168 22.66 -26.33 -42.71
CA SER A 168 21.49 -26.87 -43.42
C SER A 168 20.84 -28.05 -42.69
N MET A 169 19.53 -28.24 -42.85
CA MET A 169 18.91 -29.43 -43.49
C MET A 169 17.37 -29.43 -43.29
N GLY A 170 16.64 -29.67 -44.38
CA GLY A 170 15.59 -30.71 -44.44
C GLY A 170 14.20 -30.46 -43.85
N SER A 171 13.24 -30.25 -44.76
CA SER A 171 11.82 -30.72 -44.79
C SER A 171 11.09 -31.12 -43.50
N GLY A 172 9.90 -30.53 -43.34
CA GLY A 172 8.81 -31.12 -42.54
C GLY A 172 7.56 -30.25 -42.58
N GLY A 173 6.54 -30.67 -43.34
CA GLY A 173 5.31 -29.91 -43.53
C GLY A 173 4.43 -29.81 -42.29
N SER A 174 3.65 -28.74 -42.21
CA SER A 174 2.41 -28.67 -41.44
C SER A 174 1.62 -27.45 -41.90
N ASP A 175 0.51 -27.67 -42.61
CA ASP A 175 -0.48 -26.65 -42.91
C ASP A 175 -1.71 -26.96 -42.07
N CYS A 176 -1.85 -26.25 -40.94
CA CYS A 176 -3.06 -26.25 -40.13
C CYS A 176 -3.68 -24.85 -40.18
N GLY A 177 -4.73 -24.75 -41.01
CA GLY A 177 -5.43 -23.49 -41.24
C GLY A 177 -6.39 -23.09 -40.13
N LEU A 178 -6.85 -21.84 -40.19
CA LEU A 178 -8.15 -21.39 -39.68
C LEU A 178 -8.60 -20.19 -40.52
N THR A 179 -9.61 -20.38 -41.36
CA THR A 179 -10.29 -19.31 -42.09
C THR A 179 -11.29 -18.61 -41.17
N VAL A 180 -11.13 -17.29 -41.02
CA VAL A 180 -12.04 -16.42 -40.28
C VAL A 180 -13.31 -16.18 -41.09
N ASN A 181 -14.39 -16.86 -40.74
CA ASN A 181 -15.73 -16.54 -41.21
C ASN A 181 -16.45 -15.64 -40.19
N THR A 182 -16.61 -14.37 -40.51
CA THR A 182 -17.62 -13.51 -39.86
C THR A 182 -18.39 -12.78 -40.95
N ARG A 183 -19.39 -13.45 -41.54
CA ARG A 183 -20.37 -12.79 -42.40
C ARG A 183 -21.47 -12.21 -41.52
N ARG A 184 -21.43 -10.89 -41.42
CA ARG A 184 -22.53 -10.00 -41.05
C ARG A 184 -23.64 -10.19 -42.09
N ALA A 185 -24.82 -10.65 -41.68
CA ALA A 185 -26.02 -10.66 -42.50
C ALA A 185 -27.10 -9.84 -41.80
N LEU A 186 -27.59 -8.86 -42.55
CA LEU A 186 -28.65 -7.92 -42.20
C LEU A 186 -30.02 -8.59 -42.36
N GLY A 187 -30.91 -8.27 -41.43
CA GLY A 187 -32.34 -8.01 -41.62
C GLY A 187 -33.25 -9.14 -42.13
N MET A 188 -34.26 -9.48 -41.34
CA MET A 188 -35.60 -9.82 -41.84
C MET A 188 -36.67 -9.31 -40.85
N SER A 189 -37.79 -8.88 -41.45
CA SER A 189 -38.95 -8.18 -40.91
C SER A 189 -39.72 -8.86 -39.78
#